data_AF-A0A0F9IG30-F1
#
_entry.id   AF-A0A0F9IG30-F1
#
_cell.length_a   1.000
_cell.length_b   1.000
_cell.length_c   1.000
_cell.angle_alpha   90.00
_cell.angle_beta   90.00
_cell.angle_gamma   90.00
#
_symmetry.space_group_name_H-M   'P 1'
#
loop_
_entity.id
_entity.type
_entity.pdbx_description
1 polymer ?
#
loop_
_entity_poly.entity_id
_entity_poly.type
_entity_poly.pdbx_seq_one_letter_code
_entity_poly.pdbx_strand_id
1 'polypeptide(L)'
;MAKATTKFFELIIGQNDGEVHSGDVPVRWCVSNGLVEQLEEQEERNPHVLLIPVNPDLVAEDGTIRQHGREVGERKLVPMKDLMTYVRFNRPGKNRLLAYIVFGNTKGLKKIFLGKYCGDYTTTLLCEGELSITHRVKGWVYEDQHVDVNIEIPEGVFGKEPAPWRKWYANLWMRGILEDECHFRQRFWLVGTLKFFPVVAVASWFFVARGAIALGMALLGYKKVDWWPVIQPFNNYTRYVTWNCNNEDNFFLNLFTIDRNDHCNVVQSLSSFTGVFVTPLFLLIVALFILLLSVINGFGFWVGLMLMLVTMAG
;
A
#
# COMPACT_ATOMS: atom_id res chain seq x y z
N MET A 1 45.20 10.13 -35.52
CA MET A 1 43.98 10.89 -35.88
C MET A 1 43.02 10.80 -34.70
N ALA A 2 42.84 11.89 -33.96
CA ALA A 2 41.84 11.96 -32.89
C ALA A 2 40.45 12.08 -33.54
N LYS A 3 39.60 11.08 -33.34
CA LYS A 3 38.21 11.09 -33.81
C LYS A 3 37.44 12.02 -32.87
N ALA A 4 37.11 13.23 -33.34
CA ALA A 4 36.25 14.14 -32.59
C ALA A 4 34.89 13.46 -32.42
N THR A 5 34.54 13.08 -31.20
CA THR A 5 33.22 12.59 -30.83
C THR A 5 32.27 13.78 -30.79
N THR A 6 31.70 14.13 -31.94
CA THR A 6 30.61 15.11 -32.01
C THR A 6 29.45 14.56 -31.18
N LYS A 7 29.11 15.21 -30.06
CA LYS A 7 27.91 14.84 -29.30
C LYS A 7 26.68 15.19 -30.12
N PHE A 8 25.89 14.20 -30.48
CA PHE A 8 24.70 14.37 -31.32
C PHE A 8 23.45 14.71 -30.49
N PHE A 9 23.49 14.44 -29.19
CA PHE A 9 22.41 14.66 -28.26
C PHE A 9 22.99 15.20 -26.95
N GLU A 10 22.36 16.22 -26.36
CA GLU A 10 22.79 16.85 -25.13
C GLU A 10 21.60 17.13 -24.22
N LEU A 11 21.77 16.88 -22.92
CA LEU A 11 20.79 17.22 -21.89
C LEU A 11 21.25 18.47 -21.14
N ILE A 12 20.32 19.40 -20.95
CA ILE A 12 20.50 20.63 -20.18
C ILE A 12 19.59 20.54 -18.96
N ILE A 13 20.18 20.55 -17.77
CA ILE A 13 19.48 20.31 -16.50
C ILE A 13 19.45 21.59 -15.66
N GLY A 14 18.32 21.84 -15.01
CA GLY A 14 18.17 22.93 -14.06
C GLY A 14 17.52 24.19 -14.63
N GLN A 15 17.24 25.14 -13.73
CA GLN A 15 16.74 26.47 -14.06
C GLN A 15 17.91 27.36 -14.54
N ASN A 16 17.66 28.65 -14.79
CA ASN A 16 18.65 29.57 -15.39
C ASN A 16 19.95 29.72 -14.58
N ASP A 17 19.94 29.29 -13.32
CA ASP A 17 21.05 29.27 -12.37
C ASP A 17 21.82 27.93 -12.33
N GLY A 18 21.30 26.89 -12.98
CA GLY A 18 21.88 25.54 -12.95
C GLY A 18 21.68 24.80 -11.63
N GLU A 19 20.96 25.38 -10.67
CA GLU A 19 20.70 24.78 -9.36
C GLU A 19 19.35 24.03 -9.33
N VAL A 20 19.31 22.96 -8.53
CA VAL A 20 18.12 22.13 -8.35
C VAL A 20 17.46 22.45 -7.01
N HIS A 21 16.35 23.18 -7.05
CA HIS A 21 15.61 23.59 -5.85
C HIS A 21 14.45 22.66 -5.47
N SER A 22 14.09 21.71 -6.34
CA SER A 22 12.93 20.84 -6.21
C SER A 22 13.23 19.40 -6.66
N GLY A 23 12.44 18.43 -6.17
CA GLY A 23 12.50 17.04 -6.61
C GLY A 23 11.97 16.85 -8.03
N ASP A 24 11.26 17.86 -8.55
CA ASP A 24 10.88 17.99 -9.96
C ASP A 24 11.91 18.85 -10.69
N VAL A 25 12.76 18.21 -11.47
CA VAL A 25 13.88 18.86 -12.15
C VAL A 25 13.50 19.16 -13.61
N PRO A 26 13.61 20.41 -14.07
CA PRO A 26 13.42 20.73 -15.47
C PRO A 26 14.59 20.16 -16.29
N VAL A 27 14.25 19.39 -17.31
CA VAL A 27 15.20 18.78 -18.25
C VAL A 27 14.86 19.28 -19.64
N ARG A 28 15.86 19.87 -20.28
CA ARG A 28 15.83 20.33 -21.67
C ARG A 28 16.80 19.46 -22.48
N TRP A 29 16.61 19.40 -23.78
CA TRP A 29 17.55 18.72 -24.65
C TRP A 29 17.81 19.49 -25.94
N CYS A 30 19.01 19.31 -26.45
CA CYS A 30 19.43 19.76 -27.77
C CYS A 30 19.84 18.55 -28.60
N VAL A 31 19.50 18.59 -29.88
CA VAL A 31 19.82 17.55 -30.86
C VAL A 31 20.62 18.22 -31.97
N SER A 32 21.71 17.59 -32.40
CA SER A 32 22.52 18.12 -33.49
C SER A 32 21.78 17.95 -34.83
N ASN A 33 22.03 18.86 -35.78
CA ASN A 33 21.41 18.78 -37.11
C ASN A 33 21.69 17.43 -37.79
N GLY A 34 22.88 16.85 -37.60
CA GLY A 34 23.21 15.55 -38.19
C GLY A 34 22.34 14.40 -37.67
N LEU A 35 21.90 14.43 -36.40
CA LEU A 35 20.96 13.44 -35.89
C LEU A 35 19.54 13.67 -36.42
N VAL A 36 19.14 14.95 -36.61
CA VAL A 36 17.86 15.29 -37.23
C VAL A 36 17.82 14.77 -38.68
N GLU A 37 18.88 15.01 -39.46
CA GLU A 37 19.02 14.50 -40.82
C GLU A 37 18.92 12.97 -40.86
N GLN A 38 19.58 12.26 -39.93
CA GLN A 38 19.47 10.79 -39.83
C GLN A 38 18.06 10.30 -39.52
N LEU A 39 17.34 10.99 -38.63
CA LEU A 39 15.94 10.66 -38.31
C LEU A 39 15.03 10.91 -39.51
N GLU A 40 15.29 11.97 -40.28
CA GLU A 40 14.56 12.28 -41.52
C GLU A 40 14.84 11.25 -42.62
N GLU A 41 16.09 10.84 -42.81
CA GLU A 41 16.48 9.79 -43.76
C GLU A 41 15.81 8.44 -43.47
N GLN A 42 15.57 8.14 -42.19
CA GLN A 42 14.85 6.94 -41.76
C GLN A 42 13.32 7.09 -41.79
N GLU A 43 12.81 8.25 -42.24
CA GLU A 43 11.38 8.59 -42.27
C GLU A 43 10.70 8.53 -40.89
N GLU A 44 11.46 8.74 -39.81
CA GLU A 44 10.96 8.66 -38.44
C GLU A 44 10.22 9.94 -38.04
N ARG A 45 8.89 9.92 -38.17
CA ARG A 45 8.06 11.13 -38.02
C ARG A 45 7.80 11.56 -36.58
N ASN A 46 8.00 10.68 -35.60
CA ASN A 46 7.62 10.97 -34.21
C ASN A 46 8.63 10.39 -33.20
N PRO A 47 9.88 10.88 -33.20
CA PRO A 47 10.85 10.52 -32.18
C PRO A 47 10.42 11.06 -30.81
N HIS A 48 10.72 10.30 -29.77
CA HIS A 48 10.49 10.63 -28.38
C HIS A 48 11.81 10.54 -27.60
N VAL A 49 11.94 11.35 -26.57
CA VAL A 49 12.99 11.24 -25.56
C VAL A 49 12.45 10.43 -24.39
N LEU A 50 13.10 9.30 -24.13
CA LEU A 50 12.89 8.47 -22.94
C LEU A 50 13.88 8.88 -21.86
N LEU A 51 13.37 9.38 -20.74
CA LEU A 51 14.14 9.81 -19.58
C LEU A 51 13.95 8.80 -18.45
N ILE A 52 15.06 8.32 -17.89
CA ILE A 52 15.09 7.26 -16.88
C ILE A 52 15.94 7.74 -15.68
N PRO A 53 15.31 8.11 -14.55
CA PRO A 53 16.05 8.46 -13.33
C PRO A 53 16.54 7.18 -12.62
N VAL A 54 17.86 7.08 -12.43
CA VAL A 54 18.54 5.93 -11.82
C VAL A 54 19.44 6.37 -10.66
N ASN A 55 19.73 5.46 -9.73
CA ASN A 55 20.75 5.68 -8.71
C ASN A 55 22.15 5.70 -9.37
N PRO A 56 23.05 6.65 -9.04
CA PRO A 56 24.40 6.73 -9.58
C PRO A 56 25.25 5.48 -9.35
N ASP A 57 25.05 4.76 -8.24
CA ASP A 57 25.80 3.53 -7.92
C ASP A 57 25.59 2.42 -8.95
N LEU A 58 24.58 2.59 -9.81
CA LEU A 58 24.16 1.65 -10.83
C LEU A 58 24.88 1.86 -12.14
N VAL A 59 25.64 2.93 -12.30
CA VAL A 59 26.34 3.22 -13.55
C VAL A 59 27.80 3.38 -13.22
N ALA A 60 28.61 2.42 -13.65
CA ALA A 60 30.06 2.45 -13.52
C ALA A 60 30.67 3.64 -14.28
N GLU A 61 31.94 3.93 -14.01
CA GLU A 61 32.65 5.06 -14.62
C GLU A 61 32.77 4.95 -16.15
N ASP A 62 32.70 3.74 -16.68
CA ASP A 62 32.68 3.42 -18.11
C ASP A 62 31.28 3.50 -18.75
N GLY A 63 30.26 3.91 -17.99
CA GLY A 63 28.87 3.97 -18.44
C GLY A 63 28.13 2.63 -18.38
N THR A 64 28.78 1.54 -17.99
CA THR A 64 28.13 0.23 -17.85
C THR A 64 27.24 0.16 -16.61
N ILE A 65 26.14 -0.59 -16.68
CA ILE A 65 25.15 -0.60 -15.61
C ILE A 65 25.45 -1.73 -14.61
N ARG A 66 25.91 -1.39 -13.41
CA ARG A 66 26.12 -2.35 -12.32
C ARG A 66 24.77 -3.04 -11.97
N GLN A 67 24.80 -4.37 -11.92
CA GLN A 67 23.60 -5.21 -11.80
C GLN A 67 22.69 -4.83 -10.61
N HIS A 68 21.38 -5.05 -10.81
CA HIS A 68 20.28 -4.86 -9.85
C HIS A 68 20.00 -3.43 -9.40
N GLY A 69 20.21 -2.50 -10.31
CA GLY A 69 19.88 -1.13 -10.07
C GLY A 69 18.39 -0.81 -10.06
N ARG A 70 17.96 -0.12 -8.98
CA ARG A 70 16.60 0.38 -8.85
C ARG A 70 16.50 1.79 -9.38
N GLU A 71 15.52 2.02 -10.26
CA GLU A 71 15.11 3.34 -10.68
C GLU A 71 14.64 4.16 -9.47
N VAL A 72 15.03 5.43 -9.43
CA VAL A 72 14.81 6.32 -8.27
C VAL A 72 13.75 7.38 -8.55
N GLY A 73 12.97 7.20 -9.61
CA GLY A 73 11.93 8.15 -10.01
C GLY A 73 11.00 7.57 -11.08
N GLU A 74 10.19 8.45 -11.65
CA GLU A 74 9.26 8.10 -12.72
C GLU A 74 9.92 8.28 -14.10
N ARG A 75 9.89 7.23 -14.93
CA ARG A 75 10.26 7.33 -16.36
C ARG A 75 9.36 8.35 -17.06
N LYS A 76 9.93 9.15 -17.96
CA LYS A 76 9.18 10.03 -18.85
C LYS A 76 9.43 9.66 -20.30
N LEU A 77 8.37 9.63 -21.09
CA LEU A 77 8.45 9.48 -22.53
C LEU A 77 7.82 10.71 -23.16
N VAL A 78 8.65 11.57 -23.74
CA VAL A 78 8.25 12.90 -24.18
C VAL A 78 8.54 13.06 -25.67
N PRO A 79 7.60 13.54 -26.49
CA PRO A 79 7.88 13.87 -27.88
C PRO A 79 9.11 14.79 -27.99
N MET A 80 10.02 14.49 -28.93
CA MET A 80 11.27 15.24 -29.07
C MET A 80 11.03 16.74 -29.35
N LYS A 81 9.91 17.06 -30.02
CA LYS A 81 9.46 18.42 -30.33
C LYS A 81 9.11 19.28 -29.12
N ASP A 82 8.83 18.67 -27.96
CA ASP A 82 8.40 19.41 -26.78
C ASP A 82 9.60 20.09 -26.08
N LEU A 83 10.84 19.74 -26.47
CA LEU A 83 12.16 20.30 -26.09
C LEU A 83 12.50 20.36 -24.59
N MET A 84 11.51 20.21 -23.73
CA MET A 84 11.63 20.30 -22.29
C MET A 84 10.55 19.47 -21.57
N THR A 85 10.88 19.02 -20.38
CA THR A 85 9.93 18.38 -19.46
C THR A 85 10.41 18.47 -18.02
N TYR A 86 9.60 17.99 -17.08
CA TYR A 86 9.98 17.87 -15.68
C TYR A 86 10.12 16.39 -15.33
N VAL A 87 11.30 16.03 -14.81
CA VAL A 87 11.58 14.68 -14.32
C VAL A 87 11.50 14.70 -12.80
N ARG A 88 10.65 13.82 -12.26
CA ARG A 88 10.46 13.67 -10.83
C ARG A 88 11.41 12.62 -10.27
N PHE A 89 12.23 13.04 -9.31
CA PHE A 89 13.05 12.18 -8.49
C PHE A 89 12.35 11.92 -7.16
N ASN A 90 12.57 10.73 -6.60
CA ASN A 90 11.93 10.32 -5.35
C ASN A 90 12.92 10.26 -4.17
N ARG A 91 14.17 10.68 -4.36
CA ARG A 91 15.22 10.60 -3.35
C ARG A 91 16.17 11.80 -3.40
N PRO A 92 16.60 12.31 -2.24
CA PRO A 92 17.68 13.29 -2.17
C PRO A 92 19.04 12.67 -2.50
N GLY A 93 20.04 13.53 -2.67
CA GLY A 93 21.42 13.18 -2.89
C GLY A 93 21.77 13.03 -4.37
N LYS A 94 22.82 12.25 -4.64
CA LYS A 94 23.31 12.01 -6.00
C LYS A 94 22.35 11.08 -6.72
N ASN A 95 21.85 11.54 -7.86
CA ASN A 95 21.01 10.83 -8.80
C ASN A 95 21.67 10.87 -10.18
N ARG A 96 21.28 9.98 -11.08
CA ARG A 96 21.72 10.00 -12.49
C ARG A 96 20.51 9.93 -13.39
N LEU A 97 20.51 10.70 -14.47
CA LEU A 97 19.44 10.71 -15.45
C LEU A 97 19.99 10.17 -16.76
N LEU A 98 19.37 9.10 -17.25
CA LEU A 98 19.65 8.55 -18.57
C LEU A 98 18.61 9.06 -19.56
N ALA A 99 19.05 9.44 -20.75
CA ALA A 99 18.17 9.84 -21.84
C ALA A 99 18.47 9.07 -23.12
N TYR A 100 17.42 8.64 -23.79
CA TYR A 100 17.47 7.90 -25.05
C TYR A 100 16.50 8.52 -26.06
N ILE A 101 16.88 8.54 -27.33
CA ILE A 101 15.95 8.81 -28.42
C ILE A 101 15.35 7.47 -28.88
N VAL A 102 14.03 7.40 -28.78
CA VAL A 102 13.23 6.23 -29.14
C VAL A 102 12.16 6.62 -30.15
N PHE A 103 11.79 5.71 -31.05
CA PHE A 103 10.88 5.99 -32.15
C PHE A 103 9.88 4.86 -32.36
N GLY A 104 8.83 5.13 -33.13
CA GLY A 104 7.72 4.22 -33.41
C GLY A 104 6.38 4.63 -32.77
N ASN A 105 5.41 3.70 -32.73
CA ASN A 105 4.05 3.97 -32.25
C ASN A 105 4.01 4.39 -30.77
N THR A 106 3.57 5.63 -30.50
CA THR A 106 3.46 6.20 -29.15
C THR A 106 2.69 5.33 -28.15
N LYS A 107 1.60 4.67 -28.56
CA LYS A 107 0.85 3.78 -27.65
C LYS A 107 1.66 2.54 -27.29
N GLY A 108 2.38 1.99 -28.27
CA GLY A 108 3.31 0.87 -28.06
C GLY A 108 4.45 1.25 -27.14
N LEU A 109 5.11 2.39 -27.42
CA LEU A 109 6.19 2.94 -26.61
C LEU A 109 5.75 3.17 -25.16
N LYS A 110 4.58 3.80 -24.93
CA LYS A 110 4.04 4.00 -23.58
C LYS A 110 3.79 2.67 -22.87
N LYS A 111 3.19 1.70 -23.56
CA LYS A 111 2.94 0.37 -22.98
C LYS A 111 4.25 -0.34 -22.60
N ILE A 112 5.29 -0.23 -23.43
CA ILE A 112 6.58 -0.89 -23.22
C ILE A 112 7.37 -0.16 -22.11
N PHE A 113 7.56 1.15 -22.24
CA PHE A 113 8.48 1.88 -21.38
C PHE A 113 7.83 2.40 -20.09
N LEU A 114 6.54 2.73 -20.11
CA LEU A 114 5.82 3.28 -18.97
C LEU A 114 4.81 2.30 -18.37
N GLY A 115 4.64 1.12 -18.96
CA GLY A 115 3.78 0.07 -18.41
C GLY A 115 4.26 -0.36 -17.02
N LYS A 116 3.33 -0.42 -16.07
CA LYS A 116 3.59 -0.90 -14.70
C LYS A 116 2.72 -2.12 -14.39
N TYR A 117 3.28 -3.08 -13.66
CA TYR A 117 2.57 -4.22 -13.09
C TYR A 117 2.97 -4.34 -11.63
N CYS A 118 1.98 -4.31 -10.73
CA CYS A 118 2.20 -4.33 -9.27
C CYS A 118 3.12 -3.20 -8.74
N GLY A 119 3.10 -2.02 -9.38
CA GLY A 119 3.89 -0.84 -8.99
C GLY A 119 5.27 -0.75 -9.68
N ASP A 120 5.79 -1.88 -10.15
CA ASP A 120 7.07 -1.94 -10.86
C ASP A 120 6.88 -1.82 -12.37
N TYR A 121 7.87 -1.27 -13.07
CA TYR A 121 7.84 -1.22 -14.53
C TYR A 121 7.87 -2.62 -15.14
N THR A 122 6.99 -2.90 -16.09
CA THR A 122 6.87 -4.21 -16.75
C THR A 122 8.13 -4.57 -17.54
N THR A 123 8.77 -3.55 -18.10
CA THR A 123 10.00 -3.71 -18.87
C THR A 123 11.18 -3.31 -18.02
N THR A 124 12.04 -4.26 -17.71
CA THR A 124 13.36 -4.00 -17.14
C THR A 124 14.27 -3.48 -18.24
N LEU A 125 14.66 -2.20 -18.16
CA LEU A 125 15.56 -1.57 -19.14
C LEU A 125 17.03 -1.75 -18.75
N LEU A 126 17.28 -2.09 -17.48
CA LEU A 126 18.58 -2.19 -16.84
C LEU A 126 18.78 -3.66 -16.38
N CYS A 127 19.31 -4.52 -17.25
CA CYS A 127 19.64 -5.91 -16.88
C CYS A 127 21.09 -6.21 -17.26
N GLU A 128 21.85 -6.80 -16.33
CA GLU A 128 23.13 -7.46 -16.62
C GLU A 128 24.22 -6.60 -17.30
N GLY A 129 24.56 -5.42 -16.78
CA GLY A 129 25.72 -4.67 -17.31
C GLY A 129 25.39 -3.83 -18.54
N GLU A 130 24.39 -4.23 -19.31
CA GLU A 130 24.02 -3.63 -20.58
C GLU A 130 22.59 -3.09 -20.58
N LEU A 131 22.35 -2.12 -21.44
CA LEU A 131 21.02 -1.58 -21.66
C LEU A 131 20.19 -2.61 -22.45
N SER A 132 19.45 -3.48 -21.76
CA SER A 132 18.66 -4.58 -22.35
C SER A 132 17.58 -4.12 -23.35
N ILE A 133 17.38 -2.81 -23.49
CA ILE A 133 16.50 -2.22 -24.50
C ILE A 133 16.85 -2.71 -25.91
N THR A 134 18.13 -2.96 -26.17
CA THR A 134 18.69 -3.38 -27.47
C THR A 134 18.29 -4.80 -27.86
N HIS A 135 18.11 -5.71 -26.90
CA HIS A 135 17.78 -7.11 -27.17
C HIS A 135 16.28 -7.39 -27.31
N ARG A 136 15.41 -6.69 -26.56
CA ARG A 136 13.95 -6.93 -26.58
C ARG A 136 13.17 -5.99 -27.50
N VAL A 137 13.72 -4.83 -27.82
CA VAL A 137 13.04 -3.78 -28.61
C VAL A 137 13.90 -3.39 -29.80
N LYS A 138 14.43 -4.39 -30.52
CA LYS A 138 15.23 -4.18 -31.73
C LYS A 138 14.49 -3.27 -32.72
N GLY A 139 15.13 -2.17 -33.10
CA GLY A 139 14.63 -1.23 -34.11
C GLY A 139 13.78 -0.07 -33.59
N TRP A 140 13.78 0.23 -32.28
CA TRP A 140 13.00 1.35 -31.72
C TRP A 140 13.86 2.35 -30.93
N VAL A 141 15.17 2.09 -30.80
CA VAL A 141 16.11 2.88 -29.99
C VAL A 141 17.41 3.07 -30.77
N TYR A 142 17.92 4.30 -30.78
CA TYR A 142 19.27 4.60 -31.27
C TYR A 142 20.31 4.19 -30.22
N GLU A 143 20.96 3.05 -30.45
CA GLU A 143 21.86 2.37 -29.51
C GLU A 143 23.11 3.23 -29.15
N ASP A 144 23.61 4.02 -30.09
CA ASP A 144 24.81 4.85 -29.93
C ASP A 144 24.54 6.27 -29.37
N GLN A 145 23.29 6.61 -29.10
CA GLN A 145 22.84 8.00 -28.83
C GLN A 145 22.22 8.13 -27.44
N HIS A 146 22.95 7.70 -26.41
CA HIS A 146 22.53 7.90 -25.03
C HIS A 146 23.33 9.00 -24.35
N VAL A 147 22.65 9.75 -23.48
CA VAL A 147 23.26 10.79 -22.66
C VAL A 147 22.92 10.48 -21.22
N ASP A 148 23.94 10.50 -20.39
CA ASP A 148 23.81 10.38 -18.95
C ASP A 148 24.33 11.65 -18.27
N VAL A 149 23.58 12.13 -17.26
CA VAL A 149 23.98 13.31 -16.49
C VAL A 149 23.75 13.03 -15.01
N ASN A 150 24.76 13.38 -14.20
CA ASN A 150 24.66 13.33 -12.76
C ASN A 150 23.93 14.57 -12.23
N ILE A 151 23.00 14.35 -11.30
CA ILE A 151 22.14 15.37 -10.72
C ILE A 151 22.24 15.25 -9.22
N GLU A 152 22.61 16.33 -8.55
CA GLU A 152 22.60 16.39 -7.09
C GLU A 152 21.33 17.09 -6.62
N ILE A 153 20.52 16.39 -5.84
CA ILE A 153 19.26 16.90 -5.31
C ILE A 153 19.45 17.21 -3.82
N PRO A 154 19.16 18.44 -3.35
CA PRO A 154 19.41 18.80 -1.97
C PRO A 154 18.57 17.95 -1.01
N GLU A 155 19.14 17.59 0.14
CA GLU A 155 18.47 16.77 1.16
C GLU A 155 17.23 17.44 1.76
N GLY A 156 17.19 18.78 1.78
CA GLY A 156 16.08 19.55 2.35
C GLY A 156 14.82 19.61 1.48
N VAL A 157 14.87 19.11 0.25
CA VAL A 157 13.76 19.20 -0.72
C VAL A 157 12.67 18.16 -0.45
N PHE A 158 13.05 17.00 0.07
CA PHE A 158 12.12 15.92 0.36
C PHE A 158 11.67 15.96 1.82
N GLY A 159 10.44 15.48 2.06
CA GLY A 159 9.98 15.21 3.41
C GLY A 159 10.91 14.24 4.13
N LYS A 160 11.07 14.40 5.45
CA LYS A 160 11.85 13.47 6.26
C LYS A 160 11.27 12.07 6.12
N GLU A 161 12.14 11.12 5.79
CA GLU A 161 11.72 9.74 5.60
C GLU A 161 11.10 9.19 6.92
N PRO A 162 9.97 8.47 6.86
CA PRO A 162 9.33 7.96 8.07
C PRO A 162 10.24 6.97 8.81
N ALA A 163 10.16 6.99 10.15
CA ALA A 163 10.93 6.08 10.99
C ALA A 163 10.75 4.60 10.59
N PRO A 164 11.77 3.73 10.73
CA PRO A 164 11.72 2.34 10.26
C PRO A 164 10.50 1.54 10.76
N TRP A 165 10.12 1.71 12.02
CA TRP A 165 8.94 1.04 12.60
C TRP A 165 7.63 1.45 11.93
N ARG A 166 7.53 2.70 11.45
CA ARG A 166 6.35 3.20 10.73
C ARG A 166 6.26 2.58 9.35
N LYS A 167 7.38 2.45 8.64
CA LYS A 167 7.44 1.75 7.34
C LYS A 167 7.05 0.29 7.49
N TRP A 168 7.61 -0.38 8.50
CA TRP A 168 7.24 -1.76 8.83
C TRP A 168 5.75 -1.88 9.12
N TYR A 169 5.19 -0.98 9.94
CA TYR A 169 3.77 -0.97 10.29
C TYR A 169 2.86 -0.69 9.09
N ALA A 170 3.19 0.28 8.23
CA ALA A 170 2.39 0.59 7.04
C ALA A 170 2.41 -0.54 6.00
N ASN A 171 3.49 -1.33 5.94
CA ASN A 171 3.59 -2.50 5.08
C ASN A 171 3.10 -3.79 5.75
N LEU A 172 2.52 -3.71 6.94
CA LEU A 172 1.98 -4.89 7.59
C LEU A 172 0.81 -5.42 6.76
N TRP A 173 0.94 -6.65 6.26
CA TRP A 173 -0.02 -7.36 5.40
C TRP A 173 -0.09 -6.92 3.93
N MET A 174 0.77 -6.01 3.49
CA MET A 174 0.87 -5.62 2.09
C MET A 174 2.21 -6.04 1.51
N ARG A 175 2.17 -6.73 0.37
CA ARG A 175 3.37 -7.00 -0.44
C ARG A 175 3.64 -5.79 -1.32
N GLY A 176 4.92 -5.48 -1.53
CA GLY A 176 5.34 -4.37 -2.40
C GLY A 176 5.88 -3.16 -1.64
N ILE A 177 6.67 -2.38 -2.37
CA ILE A 177 7.46 -1.26 -1.85
C ILE A 177 6.55 -0.01 -1.70
N LEU A 178 6.90 0.86 -0.77
CA LEU A 178 6.28 2.17 -0.62
C LEU A 178 6.91 3.11 -1.67
N GLU A 179 6.16 3.47 -2.70
CA GLU A 179 6.63 4.36 -3.77
C GLU A 179 6.74 5.82 -3.31
N ASP A 180 5.72 6.34 -2.62
CA ASP A 180 5.63 7.74 -2.20
C ASP A 180 4.93 7.92 -0.83
N GLU A 181 4.95 9.16 -0.34
CA GLU A 181 4.29 9.52 0.94
C GLU A 181 2.77 9.33 0.88
N CYS A 182 2.16 9.52 -0.28
CA CYS A 182 0.71 9.38 -0.45
C CYS A 182 0.29 7.92 -0.23
N HIS A 183 0.96 7.00 -0.90
CA HIS A 183 0.77 5.57 -0.76
C HIS A 183 1.11 5.11 0.67
N PHE A 184 2.17 5.65 1.29
CA PHE A 184 2.44 5.42 2.70
C PHE A 184 1.27 5.83 3.61
N ARG A 185 0.73 7.04 3.42
CA ARG A 185 -0.42 7.53 4.20
C ARG A 185 -1.64 6.64 4.00
N GLN A 186 -1.96 6.29 2.76
CA GLN A 186 -3.08 5.41 2.44
C GLN A 186 -2.94 4.04 3.14
N ARG A 187 -1.76 3.42 3.02
CA ARG A 187 -1.50 2.12 3.66
C ARG A 187 -1.52 2.21 5.18
N PHE A 188 -0.94 3.27 5.74
CA PHE A 188 -0.94 3.49 7.19
C PHE A 188 -2.36 3.66 7.74
N TRP A 189 -3.21 4.42 7.06
CA TRP A 189 -4.63 4.53 7.39
C TRP A 189 -5.35 3.20 7.25
N LEU A 190 -5.10 2.44 6.18
CA LEU A 190 -5.72 1.14 5.96
C LEU A 190 -5.37 0.14 7.07
N VAL A 191 -4.08 0.02 7.42
CA VAL A 191 -3.62 -0.86 8.51
C VAL A 191 -4.17 -0.40 9.86
N GLY A 192 -4.21 0.92 10.11
CA GLY A 192 -4.86 1.48 11.28
C GLY A 192 -6.31 1.01 11.37
N THR A 193 -7.10 1.32 10.35
CA THR A 193 -8.54 1.00 10.29
C THR A 193 -8.80 -0.50 10.37
N LEU A 194 -8.12 -1.31 9.56
CA LEU A 194 -8.31 -2.78 9.54
C LEU A 194 -7.89 -3.47 10.83
N LYS A 195 -6.97 -2.91 11.62
CA LYS A 195 -6.65 -3.46 12.95
C LYS A 195 -7.65 -3.08 14.02
N PHE A 196 -8.16 -1.85 13.95
CA PHE A 196 -9.18 -1.40 14.88
C PHE A 196 -10.50 -2.14 14.66
N PHE A 197 -10.87 -2.50 13.43
CA PHE A 197 -12.13 -3.19 13.16
C PHE A 197 -12.32 -4.52 13.91
N PRO A 198 -11.40 -5.50 13.86
CA PRO A 198 -11.52 -6.73 14.63
C PRO A 198 -11.53 -6.48 16.14
N VAL A 199 -10.70 -5.56 16.63
CA VAL A 199 -10.64 -5.22 18.07
C VAL A 199 -11.95 -4.58 18.53
N VAL A 200 -12.49 -3.65 17.74
CA VAL A 200 -13.79 -2.99 18.00
C VAL A 200 -14.94 -3.98 17.86
N ALA A 201 -14.90 -4.89 16.88
CA ALA A 201 -15.92 -5.92 16.71
C ALA A 201 -15.94 -6.89 17.90
N VAL A 202 -14.77 -7.36 18.33
CA VAL A 202 -14.63 -8.22 19.52
C VAL A 202 -15.05 -7.46 20.79
N ALA A 203 -14.66 -6.20 20.94
CA ALA A 203 -15.07 -5.37 22.08
C ALA A 203 -16.59 -5.16 22.13
N SER A 204 -17.18 -4.82 20.99
CA SER A 204 -18.63 -4.62 20.83
C SER A 204 -19.39 -5.92 21.11
N TRP A 205 -18.85 -7.06 20.67
CA TRP A 205 -19.39 -8.38 20.97
C TRP A 205 -19.41 -8.66 22.47
N PHE A 206 -18.27 -8.50 23.15
CA PHE A 206 -18.21 -8.69 24.60
C PHE A 206 -19.16 -7.75 25.36
N PHE A 207 -19.28 -6.51 24.90
CA PHE A 207 -20.21 -5.54 25.46
C PHE A 207 -21.67 -6.00 25.34
N VAL A 208 -22.10 -6.41 24.14
CA VAL A 208 -23.47 -6.88 23.88
C VAL A 208 -23.77 -8.17 24.64
N ALA A 209 -22.87 -9.16 24.60
CA ALA A 209 -23.06 -10.44 25.25
C ALA A 209 -23.19 -10.28 26.78
N ARG A 210 -22.31 -9.49 27.40
CA ARG A 210 -22.38 -9.22 28.84
C ARG A 210 -23.62 -8.42 29.21
N GLY A 211 -23.99 -7.43 28.40
CA GLY A 211 -25.21 -6.66 28.59
C GLY A 211 -26.46 -7.54 28.54
N ALA A 212 -26.52 -8.48 27.59
CA ALA A 212 -27.62 -9.43 27.47
C ALA A 212 -27.71 -10.39 28.66
N ILE A 213 -26.57 -10.88 29.17
CA ILE A 213 -26.53 -11.73 30.38
C ILE A 213 -27.01 -10.94 31.61
N ALA A 214 -26.49 -9.72 31.81
CA ALA A 214 -26.88 -8.86 32.92
C ALA A 214 -28.37 -8.52 32.88
N LEU A 215 -28.88 -8.18 31.69
CA LEU A 215 -30.30 -7.91 31.48
C LEU A 215 -31.15 -9.16 31.75
N GLY A 216 -30.75 -10.33 31.25
CA GLY A 216 -31.45 -11.59 31.49
C GLY A 216 -31.54 -11.93 32.98
N MET A 217 -30.44 -11.77 33.73
CA MET A 217 -30.43 -11.95 35.18
C MET A 217 -31.35 -10.94 35.89
N ALA A 218 -31.31 -9.67 35.49
CA ALA A 218 -32.20 -8.65 36.06
C ALA A 218 -33.68 -8.98 35.82
N LEU A 219 -34.04 -9.44 34.62
CA LEU A 219 -35.40 -9.85 34.26
C LEU A 219 -35.88 -11.10 35.01
N LEU A 220 -34.98 -12.04 35.30
CA LEU A 220 -35.24 -13.21 36.14
C LEU A 220 -35.32 -12.88 37.64
N GLY A 221 -35.26 -11.60 38.02
CA GLY A 221 -35.44 -11.15 39.39
C GLY A 221 -34.23 -11.34 40.30
N TYR A 222 -33.02 -11.52 39.73
CA TYR A 222 -31.79 -11.51 40.53
C TYR A 222 -31.55 -10.12 41.11
N LYS A 223 -31.40 -10.03 42.42
CA LYS A 223 -31.02 -8.78 43.09
C LYS A 223 -29.50 -8.58 42.97
N LYS A 224 -29.06 -7.32 42.86
CA LYS A 224 -27.64 -6.91 42.81
C LYS A 224 -26.86 -7.40 41.57
N VAL A 225 -27.46 -7.21 40.39
CA VAL A 225 -26.73 -7.35 39.11
C VAL A 225 -25.70 -6.22 38.99
N ASP A 226 -24.43 -6.58 38.87
CA ASP A 226 -23.32 -5.67 38.61
C ASP A 226 -23.19 -5.42 37.10
N TRP A 227 -23.39 -4.18 36.69
CA TRP A 227 -23.27 -3.74 35.30
C TRP A 227 -21.85 -3.31 34.93
N TRP A 228 -20.96 -3.16 35.92
CA TRP A 228 -19.58 -2.73 35.70
C TRP A 228 -18.78 -3.65 34.75
N PRO A 229 -18.95 -4.98 34.78
CA PRO A 229 -18.28 -5.87 33.82
C PRO A 229 -18.74 -5.67 32.36
N VAL A 230 -19.91 -5.07 32.12
CA VAL A 230 -20.44 -4.84 30.77
C VAL A 230 -19.60 -3.81 30.01
N ILE A 231 -19.15 -2.75 30.69
CA ILE A 231 -18.35 -1.67 30.08
C ILE A 231 -16.85 -1.99 29.99
N GLN A 232 -16.42 -3.19 30.40
CA GLN A 232 -15.02 -3.63 30.39
C GLN A 232 -14.78 -4.83 29.46
N PRO A 233 -14.86 -4.64 28.13
CA PRO A 233 -14.89 -5.74 27.16
C PRO A 233 -13.62 -6.62 27.16
N PHE A 234 -12.47 -6.09 27.60
CA PHE A 234 -11.19 -6.81 27.61
C PHE A 234 -10.76 -7.32 28.98
N ASN A 235 -11.58 -7.14 30.02
CA ASN A 235 -11.26 -7.69 31.33
C ASN A 235 -11.61 -9.19 31.35
N ASN A 236 -10.59 -10.05 31.37
CA ASN A 236 -10.72 -11.51 31.37
C ASN A 236 -11.26 -12.09 32.70
N TYR A 237 -11.31 -11.29 33.76
CA TYR A 237 -11.92 -11.71 35.02
C TYR A 237 -13.46 -11.65 34.88
N THR A 238 -14.07 -12.79 34.53
CA THR A 238 -15.53 -12.96 34.45
C THR A 238 -16.24 -13.03 35.81
N ARG A 239 -15.51 -12.89 36.92
CA ARG A 239 -16.12 -12.71 38.25
C ARG A 239 -16.80 -11.34 38.31
N TYR A 240 -18.10 -11.16 38.54
CA TYR A 240 -19.32 -11.90 38.25
C TYR A 240 -20.31 -10.77 37.91
N VAL A 241 -21.19 -10.96 36.93
CA VAL A 241 -22.34 -10.06 36.71
C VAL A 241 -23.29 -10.08 37.94
N THR A 242 -23.10 -11.04 38.86
CA THR A 242 -23.81 -11.12 40.14
C THR A 242 -22.85 -10.88 41.30
N TRP A 243 -23.09 -9.85 42.10
CA TRP A 243 -22.32 -9.64 43.33
C TRP A 243 -22.81 -10.62 44.40
N ASN A 244 -21.96 -11.58 44.79
CA ASN A 244 -22.13 -12.42 45.98
C ASN A 244 -23.38 -13.34 45.92
N CYS A 245 -23.21 -14.58 45.46
CA CYS A 245 -24.27 -15.60 45.38
C CYS A 245 -24.77 -16.12 46.75
N ASN A 246 -24.55 -15.39 47.84
CA ASN A 246 -25.04 -15.78 49.16
C ASN A 246 -26.55 -15.54 49.23
N ASN A 247 -27.26 -16.64 49.45
CA ASN A 247 -28.58 -16.94 48.91
C ASN A 247 -29.78 -16.39 49.72
N GLU A 248 -29.60 -15.35 50.53
CA GLU A 248 -30.65 -14.96 51.50
C GLU A 248 -31.76 -14.07 50.90
N ASP A 249 -31.54 -13.46 49.72
CA ASP A 249 -32.45 -12.42 49.20
C ASP A 249 -33.12 -12.72 47.84
N ASN A 250 -32.81 -13.84 47.18
CA ASN A 250 -33.26 -14.13 45.81
C ASN A 250 -34.59 -14.91 45.78
N PHE A 251 -35.67 -14.20 45.44
CA PHE A 251 -37.05 -14.67 45.51
C PHE A 251 -37.34 -15.94 44.69
N PHE A 252 -36.82 -16.04 43.47
CA PHE A 252 -37.11 -17.17 42.58
C PHE A 252 -36.33 -18.45 42.91
N LEU A 253 -35.17 -18.35 43.57
CA LEU A 253 -34.35 -19.51 43.95
C LEU A 253 -34.93 -20.29 45.13
N ASN A 254 -35.77 -19.66 45.95
CA ASN A 254 -36.51 -20.37 47.00
C ASN A 254 -37.73 -21.15 46.48
N LEU A 255 -38.21 -20.85 45.26
CA LEU A 255 -39.41 -21.48 44.71
C LEU A 255 -39.11 -22.85 44.05
N PHE A 256 -37.89 -23.04 43.58
CA PHE A 256 -37.41 -24.29 42.99
C PHE A 256 -36.32 -24.85 43.89
N THR A 257 -36.63 -25.88 44.69
CA THR A 257 -35.70 -26.58 45.58
C THR A 257 -34.66 -27.38 44.80
N ILE A 258 -33.81 -26.70 44.05
CA ILE A 258 -32.70 -27.28 43.30
C ILE A 258 -31.44 -27.16 44.17
N ASP A 259 -30.64 -28.23 44.17
CA ASP A 259 -29.52 -28.42 45.11
C ASP A 259 -28.40 -27.35 44.95
N ARG A 260 -27.82 -26.98 46.09
CA ARG A 260 -27.01 -25.76 46.33
C ARG A 260 -25.67 -25.75 45.58
N ASN A 261 -25.11 -26.93 45.32
CA ASN A 261 -23.80 -27.09 44.68
C ASN A 261 -23.85 -27.10 43.15
N ASP A 262 -25.01 -27.37 42.53
CA ASP A 262 -25.11 -27.46 41.08
C ASP A 262 -25.28 -26.07 40.42
N HIS A 263 -25.84 -25.08 41.12
CA HIS A 263 -26.13 -23.77 40.53
C HIS A 263 -24.91 -22.89 40.21
N CYS A 264 -23.91 -22.86 41.08
CA CYS A 264 -22.67 -22.12 40.78
C CYS A 264 -21.95 -22.76 39.59
N ASN A 265 -21.99 -24.09 39.49
CA ASN A 265 -21.42 -24.84 38.36
C ASN A 265 -22.21 -24.61 37.07
N VAL A 266 -23.55 -24.45 37.11
CA VAL A 266 -24.37 -24.14 35.93
C VAL A 266 -24.13 -22.72 35.41
N VAL A 267 -24.02 -21.72 36.28
CA VAL A 267 -23.69 -20.33 35.87
C VAL A 267 -22.24 -20.24 35.36
N GLN A 268 -21.31 -20.97 35.99
CA GLN A 268 -19.93 -21.07 35.52
C GLN A 268 -19.82 -21.86 34.20
N SER A 269 -20.67 -22.87 34.00
CA SER A 269 -20.82 -23.60 32.72
C SER A 269 -21.42 -22.72 31.63
N LEU A 270 -22.43 -21.90 31.91
CA LEU A 270 -22.98 -20.88 30.99
C LEU A 270 -21.94 -19.82 30.60
N SER A 271 -21.05 -19.45 31.53
CA SER A 271 -19.90 -18.57 31.22
C SER A 271 -18.78 -19.29 30.45
N SER A 272 -18.74 -20.63 30.48
CA SER A 272 -17.84 -21.45 29.65
C SER A 272 -18.44 -21.70 28.27
N PHE A 273 -19.76 -21.65 28.14
CA PHE A 273 -20.51 -21.68 26.88
C PHE A 273 -20.21 -20.50 25.97
N THR A 274 -19.66 -19.38 26.46
CA THR A 274 -19.14 -18.33 25.57
C THR A 274 -18.01 -18.85 24.67
N GLY A 275 -17.34 -19.95 25.02
CA GLY A 275 -16.41 -20.66 24.14
C GLY A 275 -17.11 -21.47 23.02
N VAL A 276 -18.33 -21.94 23.26
CA VAL A 276 -19.16 -22.64 22.26
C VAL A 276 -19.79 -21.65 21.27
N PHE A 277 -19.96 -20.38 21.62
CA PHE A 277 -20.47 -19.35 20.71
C PHE A 277 -19.39 -18.66 19.86
N VAL A 278 -18.14 -19.13 19.92
CA VAL A 278 -17.12 -18.90 18.87
C VAL A 278 -17.22 -19.98 17.77
N THR A 279 -18.27 -20.80 17.79
CA THR A 279 -18.52 -21.76 16.71
C THR A 279 -18.89 -21.03 15.41
N PRO A 280 -18.52 -21.59 14.24
CA PRO A 280 -18.84 -21.02 12.92
C PRO A 280 -20.33 -20.68 12.75
N LEU A 281 -21.22 -21.40 13.44
CA LEU A 281 -22.66 -21.19 13.41
C LEU A 281 -23.07 -19.81 13.94
N PHE A 282 -22.40 -19.32 14.98
CA PHE A 282 -22.71 -18.02 15.56
C PHE A 282 -22.25 -16.87 14.65
N LEU A 283 -21.04 -16.99 14.08
CA LEU A 283 -20.56 -16.05 13.05
C LEU A 283 -21.50 -16.03 11.83
N LEU A 284 -22.07 -17.17 11.46
CA LEU A 284 -23.05 -17.29 10.39
C LEU A 284 -24.37 -16.59 10.74
N ILE A 285 -24.86 -16.71 11.99
CA ILE A 285 -26.06 -16.00 12.45
C ILE A 285 -25.84 -14.48 12.47
N VAL A 286 -24.67 -14.02 12.94
CA VAL A 286 -24.31 -12.59 12.91
C VAL A 286 -24.18 -12.08 11.48
N ALA A 287 -23.54 -12.87 10.59
CA ALA A 287 -23.45 -12.53 9.18
C ALA A 287 -24.85 -12.43 8.54
N LEU A 288 -25.75 -13.37 8.80
CA LEU A 288 -27.14 -13.34 8.34
C LEU A 288 -27.91 -12.13 8.89
N PHE A 289 -27.70 -11.78 10.17
CA PHE A 289 -28.35 -10.63 10.78
C PHE A 289 -27.84 -9.29 10.20
N ILE A 290 -26.54 -9.17 9.95
CA ILE A 290 -25.95 -8.03 9.23
C ILE A 290 -26.49 -7.97 7.80
N LEU A 291 -26.64 -9.11 7.13
CA LEU A 291 -27.24 -9.20 5.80
C LEU A 291 -28.71 -8.76 5.83
N LEU A 292 -29.48 -9.15 6.85
CA LEU A 292 -30.87 -8.75 7.01
C LEU A 292 -31.01 -7.24 7.27
N LEU A 293 -30.21 -6.68 8.18
CA LEU A 293 -30.13 -5.23 8.43
C LEU A 293 -29.67 -4.47 7.20
N SER A 294 -28.86 -5.10 6.37
CA SER A 294 -28.38 -4.50 5.14
C SER A 294 -29.40 -4.40 4.02
N VAL A 295 -30.30 -5.38 3.94
CA VAL A 295 -31.43 -5.35 3.01
C VAL A 295 -32.39 -4.23 3.39
N ILE A 296 -32.50 -3.92 4.68
CA ILE A 296 -33.35 -2.84 5.20
C ILE A 296 -32.73 -1.46 4.92
N ASN A 297 -31.41 -1.30 5.04
CA ASN A 297 -30.73 0.01 4.96
C ASN A 297 -29.91 0.26 3.68
N GLY A 298 -29.94 -0.66 2.69
CA GLY A 298 -29.26 -0.53 1.39
C GLY A 298 -27.71 -0.56 1.42
N PHE A 299 -27.08 -0.25 2.55
CA PHE A 299 -25.63 -0.05 2.65
C PHE A 299 -24.85 -1.30 3.08
N GLY A 300 -25.45 -2.21 3.85
CA GLY A 300 -24.71 -3.36 4.39
C GLY A 300 -24.57 -4.55 3.42
N PHE A 301 -25.18 -4.50 2.22
CA PHE A 301 -25.25 -5.65 1.31
C PHE A 301 -23.84 -6.05 0.87
N TRP A 302 -22.99 -5.04 0.64
CA TRP A 302 -21.59 -5.21 0.29
C TRP A 302 -20.73 -5.75 1.44
N VAL A 303 -21.03 -5.39 2.69
CA VAL A 303 -20.29 -5.86 3.88
C VAL A 303 -20.64 -7.31 4.20
N GLY A 304 -21.92 -7.68 4.11
CA GLY A 304 -22.37 -9.08 4.29
C GLY A 304 -21.85 -10.02 3.21
N LEU A 305 -21.84 -9.58 1.94
CA LEU A 305 -21.31 -10.35 0.81
C LEU A 305 -19.80 -10.62 0.94
N MET A 306 -19.02 -9.60 1.35
CA MET A 306 -17.58 -9.74 1.57
C MET A 306 -17.24 -10.71 2.71
N LEU A 307 -18.01 -10.69 3.80
CA LEU A 307 -17.83 -11.61 4.93
C LEU A 307 -18.15 -13.07 4.56
N MET A 308 -19.21 -13.32 3.79
CA MET A 308 -19.51 -14.67 3.28
C MET A 308 -18.41 -15.20 2.36
N LEU A 309 -17.91 -14.38 1.43
CA LEU A 309 -16.87 -14.80 0.49
C LEU A 309 -15.56 -15.16 1.19
N VAL A 310 -15.18 -14.45 2.25
CA VAL A 310 -13.99 -14.77 3.06
C VAL A 310 -14.18 -16.09 3.82
N THR A 311 -15.38 -16.38 4.31
CA THR A 311 -15.65 -17.66 5.02
C THR A 311 -15.78 -18.87 4.09
N MET A 312 -16.05 -18.68 2.81
CA MET A 312 -16.13 -19.79 1.83
C MET A 312 -14.81 -20.04 1.09
N ALA A 313 -13.83 -19.15 1.23
CA ALA A 313 -12.53 -19.24 0.55
C ALA A 313 -11.39 -19.80 1.44
N GLY A 314 -11.69 -20.20 2.68
CA GLY A 314 -10.79 -20.93 3.57
C GLY A 314 -11.35 -22.30 3.92
#